data_AF-A0AAE1Q2G9-F1
#
_entry.id   AF-A0AAE1Q2G9-F1
#
_cell.length_a   1.000
_cell.length_b   1.000
_cell.length_c   1.000
_cell.angle_alpha   90.00
_cell.angle_beta   90.00
_cell.angle_gamma   90.00
#
_symmetry.space_group_name_H-M   'P 1'
#
loop_
_entity.id
_entity.type
_entity.pdbx_description
1 polymer ?
#
loop_
_entity_poly.entity_id
_entity_poly.type
_entity_poly.pdbx_seq_one_letter_code
_entity_poly.pdbx_strand_id
1 'polypeptide(L)'
;MHSGNETYHAGESEEAEHLKKRVRVLCWVMTNPKNHEKKAKHIKATWARRCNKMVFISSEEDKELGTVALNVGEGRDHLWEKTKAAFVYVYNNHYNDADWFLKADDDTYVIVENLRYMLSPYSGTQPIWFGCRFKTYVEQGYMSGGAGYVLSREALRRFVEEAIPNPKKCRQDHGGAEDVEIGKCMQNIGVQAGDSRDSLGRGRFFPFIPEHHLVPGHIGPNNWYWDWIYYPAKVGLGCCSDTAVSFHYVPPNKMYELEYFLYYLHPYGINHRDSFPPPLPPDTSSIPHQVIENYNTSFSAKNLKGTDVESKQQSEDKINPITRR
;
A
#
# COMPACT_ATOMS: atom_id res chain seq x y z
N MET A 1 3.69 25.69 -10.48
CA MET A 1 3.09 24.39 -10.82
C MET A 1 1.85 24.69 -11.63
N HIS A 2 1.74 24.10 -12.82
CA HIS A 2 0.69 24.34 -13.81
C HIS A 2 -0.71 24.18 -13.21
N SER A 3 -1.65 25.02 -13.64
CA SER A 3 -3.01 24.99 -13.10
C SER A 3 -3.75 23.76 -13.64
N GLY A 4 -4.60 23.12 -12.83
CA GLY A 4 -5.43 21.98 -13.26
C GLY A 4 -6.46 22.32 -14.35
N ASN A 5 -6.52 23.59 -14.78
CA ASN A 5 -7.33 24.09 -15.89
C ASN A 5 -6.54 24.22 -17.21
N GLU A 6 -5.26 23.84 -17.24
CA GLU A 6 -4.53 23.79 -18.51
C GLU A 6 -5.12 22.69 -19.39
N THR A 7 -5.42 23.02 -20.64
CA THR A 7 -6.17 22.19 -21.59
C THR A 7 -5.57 20.81 -21.82
N TYR A 8 -4.27 20.64 -21.57
CA TYR A 8 -3.57 19.37 -21.70
C TYR A 8 -3.80 18.42 -20.52
N HIS A 9 -4.28 18.89 -19.37
CA HIS A 9 -4.54 18.05 -18.18
C HIS A 9 -6.03 17.69 -18.01
N ALA A 10 -6.91 18.21 -18.87
CA ALA A 10 -8.34 18.01 -18.76
C ALA A 10 -8.73 16.56 -19.13
N GLY A 11 -9.29 15.82 -18.18
CA GLY A 11 -9.83 14.46 -18.39
C GLY A 11 -8.84 13.32 -18.19
N GLU A 12 -7.53 13.57 -18.15
CA GLU A 12 -6.50 12.53 -17.98
C GLU A 12 -6.55 11.85 -16.60
N SER A 13 -7.16 12.51 -15.61
CA SER A 13 -7.27 12.01 -14.24
C SER A 13 -8.61 11.33 -13.92
N GLU A 14 -9.54 11.19 -14.88
CA GLU A 14 -10.88 10.63 -14.59
C GLU A 14 -10.81 9.22 -14.01
N GLU A 15 -10.04 8.31 -14.63
CA GLU A 15 -9.90 6.95 -14.12
C GLU A 15 -9.13 6.92 -12.79
N ALA A 16 -8.11 7.77 -12.63
CA ALA A 16 -7.37 7.90 -11.38
C ALA A 16 -8.28 8.39 -10.23
N GLU A 17 -9.16 9.35 -10.48
CA GLU A 17 -10.13 9.85 -9.51
C GLU A 17 -11.26 8.85 -9.24
N HIS A 18 -11.68 8.08 -10.25
CA HIS A 18 -12.60 6.96 -10.07
C HIS A 18 -12.00 5.87 -9.18
N LEU A 19 -10.76 5.44 -9.46
CA LEU A 19 -10.03 4.49 -8.64
C LEU A 19 -9.77 5.04 -7.23
N LYS A 20 -9.51 6.33 -7.07
CA LYS A 20 -9.32 6.97 -5.75
C LYS A 20 -10.55 6.93 -4.87
N LYS A 21 -11.75 6.95 -5.45
CA LYS A 21 -13.02 6.76 -4.72
C LYS A 21 -13.24 5.30 -4.34
N ARG A 22 -12.85 4.35 -5.20
CA ARG A 22 -13.06 2.90 -5.01
C ARG A 22 -12.00 2.20 -4.15
N VAL A 23 -10.75 2.63 -4.27
CA VAL A 23 -9.57 2.05 -3.62
C VAL A 23 -8.97 3.13 -2.71
N ARG A 24 -9.49 3.19 -1.47
CA ARG A 24 -9.08 4.20 -0.50
C ARG A 24 -7.76 3.79 0.16
N VAL A 25 -6.73 4.60 -0.04
CA VAL A 25 -5.38 4.35 0.46
C VAL A 25 -5.02 5.40 1.51
N LEU A 26 -4.75 4.96 2.74
CA LEU A 26 -4.03 5.74 3.72
C LEU A 26 -2.54 5.50 3.52
N CYS A 27 -1.80 6.58 3.36
CA CYS A 27 -0.34 6.55 3.33
C CYS A 27 0.17 7.04 4.68
N TRP A 28 1.15 6.34 5.23
CA TRP A 28 1.92 6.85 6.35
C TRP A 28 3.41 6.75 6.06
N VAL A 29 4.14 7.81 6.42
CA VAL A 29 5.56 7.95 6.14
C VAL A 29 6.32 8.00 7.44
N MET A 30 7.30 7.12 7.57
CA MET A 30 8.25 7.12 8.67
C MET A 30 9.29 8.21 8.44
N THR A 31 9.49 9.10 9.42
CA THR A 31 10.54 10.10 9.40
C THR A 31 11.09 10.37 10.81
N ASN A 32 11.97 11.37 10.92
CA ASN A 32 12.55 11.84 12.16
C ASN A 32 12.74 13.37 12.10
N PRO A 33 12.95 14.05 13.24
CA PRO A 33 13.03 15.51 13.31
C PRO A 33 14.07 16.13 12.36
N LYS A 34 15.21 15.47 12.16
CA LYS A 34 16.27 15.96 11.25
C LYS A 34 15.87 15.92 9.77
N ASN A 35 14.86 15.12 9.44
CA ASN A 35 14.41 14.87 8.07
C ASN A 35 13.08 15.56 7.74
N HIS A 36 12.40 16.20 8.70
CA HIS A 36 11.17 16.96 8.43
C HIS A 36 11.37 17.95 7.29
N GLU A 37 12.34 18.85 7.46
CA GLU A 37 12.68 19.87 6.48
C GLU A 37 13.46 19.33 5.28
N LYS A 38 14.32 18.33 5.48
CA LYS A 38 15.24 17.85 4.43
C LYS A 38 14.58 16.89 3.45
N LYS A 39 13.53 16.19 3.88
CA LYS A 39 12.94 15.07 3.13
C LYS A 39 11.42 15.07 3.18
N ALA A 40 10.82 14.99 4.37
CA ALA A 40 9.38 14.71 4.49
C ALA A 40 8.49 15.83 3.92
N LYS A 41 8.90 17.10 4.02
CA LYS A 41 8.18 18.20 3.35
C LYS A 41 8.10 18.04 1.84
N HIS A 42 9.11 17.43 1.22
CA HIS A 42 9.16 17.22 -0.23
C HIS A 42 8.22 16.08 -0.65
N ILE A 43 8.04 15.08 0.21
CA ILE A 43 6.98 14.07 0.04
C ILE A 43 5.60 14.74 0.09
N LYS A 44 5.35 15.59 1.10
CA LYS A 44 4.09 16.36 1.23
C LYS A 44 3.82 17.23 0.01
N ALA A 45 4.87 17.86 -0.54
CA ALA A 45 4.79 18.71 -1.72
C ALA A 45 4.68 17.94 -3.05
N THR A 46 4.94 16.62 -3.08
CA THR A 46 4.92 15.80 -4.30
C THR A 46 3.84 14.72 -4.20
N TRP A 47 4.22 13.44 -4.05
CA TRP A 47 3.33 12.31 -4.22
C TRP A 47 2.26 12.16 -3.14
N ALA A 48 2.51 12.61 -1.90
CA ALA A 48 1.59 12.38 -0.79
C ALA A 48 0.22 13.03 -0.96
N ARG A 49 0.11 14.10 -1.77
CA ARG A 49 -1.16 14.77 -2.09
C ARG A 49 -2.18 13.86 -2.78
N ARG A 50 -1.72 12.73 -3.32
CA ARG A 50 -2.54 11.76 -4.06
C ARG A 50 -3.12 10.68 -3.15
N CYS A 51 -2.72 10.59 -1.89
CA CYS A 51 -3.29 9.65 -0.91
C CYS A 51 -4.68 10.11 -0.46
N ASN A 52 -5.55 9.19 -0.02
CA ASN A 52 -6.85 9.56 0.57
C ASN A 52 -6.66 10.18 1.95
N LYS A 53 -5.66 9.69 2.69
CA LYS A 53 -5.21 10.22 3.97
C LYS A 53 -3.69 10.11 4.03
N MET A 54 -3.04 11.10 4.61
CA MET A 54 -1.59 11.13 4.80
C MET A 54 -1.28 11.33 6.28
N VAL A 55 -0.39 10.50 6.83
CA VAL A 55 0.11 10.61 8.21
C VAL A 55 1.64 10.58 8.21
N PHE A 56 2.28 11.60 8.75
CA PHE A 56 3.73 11.58 8.96
C PHE A 56 4.02 11.14 10.39
N ILE A 57 4.83 10.10 10.56
CA ILE A 57 5.18 9.54 11.87
C ILE A 57 6.61 9.96 12.23
N SER A 58 6.80 10.49 13.43
CA SER A 58 8.08 11.05 13.92
C SER A 58 8.22 10.84 15.44
N SER A 59 9.38 11.13 16.05
CA SER A 59 9.50 11.28 17.51
C SER A 59 9.06 12.66 18.02
N GLU A 60 9.08 13.68 17.17
CA GLU A 60 8.67 15.05 17.53
C GLU A 60 7.57 15.57 16.59
N GLU A 61 6.74 16.44 17.18
CA GLU A 61 5.69 17.18 16.48
C GLU A 61 6.30 18.30 15.64
N ASP A 62 5.88 18.36 14.38
CA ASP A 62 6.07 19.45 13.45
C ASP A 62 4.69 19.84 12.95
N LYS A 63 4.26 21.05 13.30
CA LYS A 63 2.92 21.56 12.98
C LYS A 63 2.75 21.88 11.49
N GLU A 64 3.82 22.27 10.80
CA GLU A 64 3.76 22.56 9.37
C GLU A 64 3.63 21.28 8.56
N LEU A 65 4.39 20.25 8.93
CA LEU A 65 4.31 18.94 8.31
C LEU A 65 3.04 18.18 8.76
N GLY A 66 2.60 18.39 10.00
CA GLY A 66 1.50 17.67 10.65
C GLY A 66 1.94 16.30 11.15
N THR A 67 3.13 16.20 11.75
CA THR A 67 3.64 14.91 12.23
C THR A 67 2.93 14.46 13.49
N VAL A 68 2.77 13.14 13.61
CA VAL A 68 2.36 12.47 14.84
C VAL A 68 3.63 12.05 15.56
N ALA A 69 3.84 12.65 16.74
CA ALA A 69 4.94 12.31 17.63
C ALA A 69 4.61 11.01 18.39
N LEU A 70 5.38 9.95 18.13
CA LEU A 70 5.33 8.72 18.90
C LEU A 70 6.40 8.80 20.00
N ASN A 71 6.05 8.39 21.22
CA ASN A 71 6.98 8.33 22.35
C ASN A 71 7.89 7.09 22.24
N VAL A 72 8.72 7.04 21.21
CA VAL A 72 9.65 5.95 20.88
C VAL A 72 11.00 6.56 20.49
N GLY A 73 12.10 5.87 20.82
CA GLY A 73 13.46 6.30 20.48
C GLY A 73 13.69 6.51 18.98
N GLU A 74 14.71 7.30 18.65
CA GLU A 74 15.16 7.55 17.27
C GLU A 74 16.30 6.61 16.86
N GLY A 75 16.42 6.38 15.55
CA GLY A 75 17.51 5.57 14.97
C GLY A 75 17.07 4.19 14.50
N ARG A 76 17.98 3.49 13.81
CA ARG A 76 17.70 2.21 13.14
C ARG A 76 17.27 1.12 14.11
N ASP A 77 17.86 1.10 15.30
CA ASP A 77 17.60 0.08 16.32
C ASP A 77 16.21 0.22 16.98
N HIS A 78 15.49 1.32 16.72
CA HIS A 78 14.12 1.56 17.19
C HIS A 78 13.07 1.51 16.06
N LEU A 79 13.47 1.21 14.81
CA LEU A 79 12.55 1.23 13.67
C LEU A 79 11.41 0.22 13.82
N TRP A 80 11.69 -0.95 14.38
CA TRP A 80 10.68 -1.96 14.62
C TRP A 80 9.65 -1.51 15.66
N GLU A 81 10.11 -0.98 16.79
CA GLU A 81 9.25 -0.42 17.83
C GLU A 81 8.39 0.74 17.30
N LYS A 82 9.00 1.67 16.56
CA LYS A 82 8.31 2.80 15.98
C LYS A 82 7.28 2.36 14.94
N THR A 83 7.56 1.32 14.16
CA THR A 83 6.62 0.75 13.18
C THR A 83 5.42 0.09 13.85
N LYS A 84 5.64 -0.69 14.92
CA LYS A 84 4.53 -1.22 15.74
C LYS A 84 3.65 -0.08 16.25
N ALA A 85 4.25 0.94 16.86
CA ALA A 85 3.53 2.09 17.39
C ALA A 85 2.79 2.90 16.30
N ALA A 86 3.39 3.05 15.12
CA ALA A 86 2.77 3.70 13.96
C ALA A 86 1.52 2.95 13.50
N PHE A 87 1.59 1.63 13.35
CA PHE A 87 0.44 0.83 12.95
C PHE A 87 -0.65 0.80 14.02
N VAL A 88 -0.30 0.78 15.30
CA VAL A 88 -1.27 0.94 16.40
C VAL A 88 -1.96 2.30 16.32
N TYR A 89 -1.22 3.38 16.08
CA TYR A 89 -1.81 4.72 15.90
C TYR A 89 -2.76 4.76 14.69
N VAL A 90 -2.30 4.28 13.54
CA VAL A 90 -3.10 4.24 12.30
C VAL A 90 -4.36 3.40 12.49
N TYR A 91 -4.27 2.27 13.18
CA TYR A 91 -5.42 1.44 13.52
C TYR A 91 -6.42 2.19 14.40
N ASN A 92 -5.97 2.73 15.53
CA ASN A 92 -6.86 3.36 16.50
C ASN A 92 -7.54 4.64 15.97
N ASN A 93 -6.89 5.36 15.05
CA ASN A 93 -7.38 6.68 14.59
C ASN A 93 -7.95 6.67 13.18
N HIS A 94 -7.54 5.73 12.32
CA HIS A 94 -7.80 5.78 10.88
C HIS A 94 -8.20 4.44 10.25
N TYR A 95 -8.47 3.39 11.04
CA TYR A 95 -8.82 2.08 10.49
C TYR A 95 -10.04 2.09 9.54
N ASN A 96 -11.01 2.98 9.78
CA ASN A 96 -12.20 3.11 8.93
C ASN A 96 -12.04 4.13 7.78
N ASP A 97 -10.97 4.93 7.79
CA ASP A 97 -10.72 5.98 6.80
C ASP A 97 -10.24 5.41 5.45
N ALA A 98 -9.73 4.17 5.42
CA ALA A 98 -9.16 3.54 4.23
C ALA A 98 -9.42 2.03 4.15
N ASP A 99 -9.17 1.45 2.99
CA ASP A 99 -9.21 0.00 2.74
C ASP A 99 -7.80 -0.61 2.65
N TRP A 100 -6.80 0.24 2.41
CA TRP A 100 -5.39 -0.11 2.25
C TRP A 100 -4.49 0.88 3.01
N PHE A 101 -3.43 0.35 3.62
CA PHE A 101 -2.53 1.10 4.51
C PHE A 101 -1.09 0.94 4.03
N LEU A 102 -0.60 1.97 3.34
CA LEU A 102 0.75 2.01 2.76
C LEU A 102 1.74 2.59 3.77
N LYS A 103 2.79 1.83 4.10
CA LYS A 103 4.01 2.31 4.75
C LYS A 103 5.02 2.73 3.68
N ALA A 104 5.63 3.89 3.86
CA ALA A 104 6.76 4.35 3.06
C ALA A 104 7.83 5.05 3.92
N ASP A 105 9.07 5.10 3.43
CA ASP A 105 10.16 5.83 4.08
C ASP A 105 10.25 7.27 3.53
N ASP A 106 10.93 8.16 4.26
CA ASP A 106 11.05 9.57 3.89
C ASP A 106 11.90 9.87 2.64
N ASP A 107 12.45 8.84 2.00
CA ASP A 107 13.12 8.85 0.70
C ASP A 107 12.53 7.81 -0.28
N THR A 108 11.25 7.47 -0.11
CA THR A 108 10.48 6.68 -1.08
C THR A 108 9.60 7.60 -1.94
N TYR A 109 9.58 7.39 -3.25
CA TYR A 109 8.61 8.00 -4.16
C TYR A 109 7.56 6.98 -4.57
N VAL A 110 6.28 7.34 -4.48
CA VAL A 110 5.15 6.43 -4.75
C VAL A 110 4.23 7.02 -5.80
N ILE A 111 3.87 6.22 -6.80
CA ILE A 111 2.87 6.54 -7.81
C ILE A 111 1.55 5.93 -7.34
N VAL A 112 0.76 6.71 -6.60
CA VAL A 112 -0.41 6.22 -5.84
C VAL A 112 -1.52 5.71 -6.76
N GLU A 113 -1.63 6.27 -7.96
CA GLU A 113 -2.53 5.83 -9.02
C GLU A 113 -2.20 4.40 -9.47
N ASN A 114 -0.92 4.12 -9.71
CA ASN A 114 -0.44 2.78 -10.06
C ASN A 114 -0.63 1.78 -8.90
N LEU A 115 -0.51 2.25 -7.65
CA LEU A 115 -0.83 1.46 -6.48
C LEU A 115 -2.32 1.09 -6.46
N ARG A 116 -3.22 2.05 -6.65
CA ARG A 116 -4.67 1.78 -6.69
C ARG A 116 -5.04 0.84 -7.81
N TYR A 117 -4.43 1.03 -8.98
CA TYR A 117 -4.62 0.15 -10.11
C TYR A 117 -4.28 -1.31 -9.75
N MET A 118 -3.08 -1.54 -9.19
CA MET A 118 -2.65 -2.87 -8.75
C MET A 118 -3.58 -3.47 -7.70
N LEU A 119 -4.11 -2.65 -6.79
CA LEU A 119 -4.99 -3.08 -5.69
C LEU A 119 -6.46 -3.25 -6.10
N SER A 120 -6.86 -2.75 -7.27
CA SER A 120 -8.26 -2.75 -7.73
C SER A 120 -8.98 -4.12 -7.81
N PRO A 121 -8.31 -5.27 -8.05
CA PRO A 121 -9.00 -6.56 -8.10
C PRO A 121 -9.10 -7.21 -6.71
N TYR A 122 -8.44 -6.62 -5.70
CA TYR A 122 -8.35 -7.17 -4.36
C TYR A 122 -9.35 -6.51 -3.42
N SER A 123 -9.87 -7.29 -2.46
CA SER A 123 -10.69 -6.75 -1.38
C SER A 123 -9.81 -6.43 -0.17
N GLY A 124 -9.97 -5.25 0.43
CA GLY A 124 -9.31 -4.91 1.69
C GLY A 124 -9.72 -5.81 2.88
N THR A 125 -10.70 -6.69 2.70
CA THR A 125 -11.07 -7.71 3.70
C THR A 125 -10.23 -8.99 3.60
N GLN A 126 -9.51 -9.20 2.49
CA GLN A 126 -8.60 -10.34 2.35
C GLN A 126 -7.35 -10.08 3.20
N PRO A 127 -6.85 -11.05 3.98
CA PRO A 127 -5.64 -10.89 4.77
C PRO A 127 -4.39 -10.94 3.88
N ILE A 128 -4.14 -9.88 3.12
CA ILE A 128 -3.06 -9.80 2.12
C ILE A 128 -2.25 -8.50 2.27
N TRP A 129 -0.97 -8.55 1.90
CA TRP A 129 -0.09 -7.40 1.83
C TRP A 129 0.84 -7.50 0.63
N PHE A 130 1.28 -6.35 0.11
CA PHE A 130 2.10 -6.26 -1.11
C PHE A 130 3.30 -5.34 -0.91
N GLY A 131 4.35 -5.56 -1.69
CA GLY A 131 5.56 -4.75 -1.71
C GLY A 131 6.63 -5.39 -2.60
N CYS A 132 7.89 -5.04 -2.37
CA CYS A 132 9.02 -5.73 -3.00
C CYS A 132 9.36 -6.99 -2.19
N ARG A 133 8.90 -8.16 -2.64
CA ARG A 133 9.05 -9.43 -1.91
C ARG A 133 10.50 -9.93 -1.95
N PHE A 134 11.09 -10.08 -0.77
CA PHE A 134 12.36 -10.78 -0.50
C PHE A 134 12.11 -12.15 0.11
N LYS A 135 13.05 -13.08 -0.04
CA LYS A 135 12.91 -14.50 0.38
C LYS A 135 13.87 -14.96 1.48
N THR A 136 14.85 -14.15 1.86
CA THR A 136 16.01 -14.60 2.66
C THR A 136 15.68 -15.06 4.07
N TYR A 137 14.71 -14.43 4.75
CA TYR A 137 14.51 -14.59 6.20
C TYR A 137 13.14 -15.11 6.63
N VAL A 138 12.18 -15.18 5.70
CA VAL A 138 10.79 -15.58 5.96
C VAL A 138 10.39 -16.53 4.84
N GLU A 139 9.76 -17.66 5.18
CA GLU A 139 9.45 -18.74 4.22
C GLU A 139 8.49 -18.27 3.13
N GLN A 140 7.41 -17.57 3.50
CA GLN A 140 6.56 -16.88 2.53
C GLN A 140 7.20 -15.60 1.98
N GLY A 141 8.43 -15.27 2.35
CA GLY A 141 9.04 -13.98 2.08
C GLY A 141 8.49 -12.81 2.90
N TYR A 142 9.08 -11.64 2.70
CA TYR A 142 8.77 -10.40 3.40
C TYR A 142 8.95 -9.22 2.45
N MET A 143 8.33 -8.07 2.72
CA MET A 143 8.39 -6.92 1.83
C MET A 143 9.50 -5.97 2.25
N SER A 144 10.37 -5.55 1.32
CA SER A 144 11.41 -4.54 1.58
C SER A 144 10.82 -3.30 2.25
N GLY A 145 11.36 -2.91 3.41
CA GLY A 145 10.88 -1.76 4.16
C GLY A 145 11.02 -0.44 3.39
N GLY A 146 12.15 -0.28 2.69
CA GLY A 146 12.47 0.93 1.92
C GLY A 146 11.69 1.05 0.60
N ALA A 147 11.38 -0.05 -0.08
CA ALA A 147 10.49 0.01 -1.24
C ALA A 147 9.05 0.44 -0.84
N GLY A 148 8.72 0.39 0.45
CA GLY A 148 7.38 0.51 0.96
C GLY A 148 6.57 -0.77 0.77
N TYR A 149 5.54 -0.90 1.58
CA TYR A 149 4.62 -2.03 1.53
C TYR A 149 3.22 -1.60 1.96
N VAL A 150 2.20 -2.28 1.43
CA VAL A 150 0.80 -1.95 1.64
C VAL A 150 0.07 -3.12 2.26
N LEU A 151 -0.62 -2.87 3.37
CA LEU A 151 -1.47 -3.83 4.05
C LEU A 151 -2.91 -3.61 3.65
N SER A 152 -3.64 -4.68 3.39
CA SER A 152 -5.11 -4.66 3.44
C SER A 152 -5.60 -4.27 4.84
N ARG A 153 -6.83 -3.77 4.91
CA ARG A 153 -7.49 -3.49 6.19
C ARG A 153 -7.54 -4.72 7.11
N GLU A 154 -7.84 -5.90 6.60
CA GLU A 154 -7.82 -7.13 7.41
C GLU A 154 -6.41 -7.49 7.89
N ALA A 155 -5.37 -7.32 7.05
CA ALA A 155 -3.99 -7.53 7.49
C ALA A 155 -3.60 -6.57 8.63
N LEU A 156 -3.97 -5.28 8.54
CA LEU A 156 -3.73 -4.32 9.61
C LEU A 156 -4.43 -4.73 10.91
N ARG A 157 -5.70 -5.13 10.85
CA ARG A 157 -6.47 -5.59 12.02
C ARG A 157 -5.76 -6.75 12.71
N ARG A 158 -5.42 -7.80 11.97
CA ARG A 158 -4.73 -8.98 12.51
C ARG A 158 -3.38 -8.62 13.10
N PHE A 159 -2.64 -7.75 12.43
CA PHE A 159 -1.33 -7.32 12.92
C PHE A 159 -1.44 -6.64 14.30
N VAL A 160 -2.37 -5.68 14.44
CA VAL A 160 -2.52 -4.92 15.68
C VAL A 160 -3.22 -5.72 16.79
N GLU A 161 -4.29 -6.45 16.48
CA GLU A 161 -5.10 -7.14 17.48
C GLU A 161 -4.54 -8.52 17.87
N GLU A 162 -3.88 -9.21 16.94
CA GLU A 162 -3.48 -10.61 17.15
C GLU A 162 -1.97 -10.81 17.20
N ALA A 163 -1.19 -10.08 16.40
CA ALA A 163 0.25 -10.28 16.30
C ALA A 163 1.01 -9.50 17.38
N ILE A 164 0.86 -8.17 17.41
CA ILE A 164 1.58 -7.28 18.33
C ILE A 164 1.44 -7.72 19.80
N PRO A 165 0.25 -8.05 20.32
CA PRO A 165 0.09 -8.42 21.74
C PRO A 165 0.62 -9.82 22.09
N ASN A 166 0.99 -10.63 21.09
CA ASN A 166 1.31 -12.04 21.30
C ASN A 166 2.80 -12.34 21.02
N PRO A 167 3.61 -12.67 22.06
CA PRO A 167 5.04 -12.93 21.90
C PRO A 167 5.37 -14.15 21.04
N LYS A 168 4.42 -15.07 20.82
CA LYS A 168 4.60 -16.22 19.93
C LYS A 168 4.39 -15.87 18.45
N LYS A 169 3.66 -14.78 18.17
CA LYS A 169 3.34 -14.34 16.81
C LYS A 169 4.29 -13.22 16.35
N CYS A 170 4.67 -12.32 17.25
CA CYS A 170 5.42 -11.13 16.90
C CYS A 170 6.45 -10.76 17.98
N ARG A 171 7.61 -10.26 17.55
CA ARG A 171 8.71 -9.89 18.45
C ARG A 171 8.35 -8.67 19.31
N GLN A 172 8.50 -8.82 20.63
CA GLN A 172 8.03 -7.84 21.61
C GLN A 172 9.01 -6.68 21.86
N ASP A 173 10.32 -6.95 21.86
CA ASP A 173 11.33 -5.91 22.06
C ASP A 173 11.45 -4.95 20.83
N HIS A 174 12.40 -4.02 20.90
CA HIS A 174 12.66 -3.02 19.85
C HIS A 174 13.58 -3.52 18.73
N GLY A 175 14.24 -4.66 18.91
CA GLY A 175 15.31 -5.11 18.02
C GLY A 175 14.82 -5.84 16.77
N GLY A 176 15.74 -6.01 15.81
CA GLY A 176 15.50 -6.69 14.54
C GLY A 176 15.34 -5.73 13.37
N ALA A 177 15.51 -6.26 12.16
CA ALA A 177 15.20 -5.51 10.94
C ALA A 177 13.68 -5.41 10.79
N GLU A 178 13.15 -4.18 10.74
CA GLU A 178 11.71 -3.88 10.73
C GLU A 178 10.93 -4.70 9.69
N ASP A 179 11.44 -4.77 8.46
CA ASP A 179 10.80 -5.46 7.34
C ASP A 179 10.81 -6.98 7.49
N VAL A 180 11.88 -7.54 8.06
CA VAL A 180 11.96 -8.96 8.41
C VAL A 180 11.00 -9.29 9.57
N GLU A 181 10.97 -8.48 10.62
CA GLU A 181 10.14 -8.73 11.80
C GLU A 181 8.65 -8.63 11.45
N ILE A 182 8.21 -7.60 10.72
CA ILE A 182 6.82 -7.55 10.26
C ILE A 182 6.49 -8.73 9.35
N GLY A 183 7.40 -9.16 8.48
CA GLY A 183 7.22 -10.34 7.63
C GLY A 183 6.96 -11.63 8.42
N LYS A 184 7.73 -11.85 9.49
CA LYS A 184 7.48 -12.96 10.43
C LYS A 184 6.11 -12.86 11.08
N CYS A 185 5.73 -11.66 11.55
CA CYS A 185 4.42 -11.44 12.17
C CYS A 185 3.27 -11.72 11.18
N MET A 186 3.38 -11.26 9.93
CA MET A 186 2.39 -11.54 8.87
C MET A 186 2.27 -13.04 8.58
N GLN A 187 3.38 -13.78 8.53
CA GLN A 187 3.36 -15.23 8.35
C GLN A 187 2.63 -15.94 9.49
N ASN A 188 2.95 -15.56 10.73
CA ASN A 188 2.39 -16.21 11.92
C ASN A 188 0.90 -15.93 12.15
N ILE A 189 0.32 -14.94 11.48
CA ILE A 189 -1.11 -14.60 11.54
C ILE A 189 -1.88 -14.91 10.24
N GLY A 190 -1.25 -15.66 9.33
CA GLY A 190 -1.86 -16.07 8.08
C GLY A 190 -2.21 -14.91 7.16
N VAL A 191 -1.41 -13.84 7.18
CA VAL A 191 -1.47 -12.75 6.19
C VAL A 191 -0.55 -13.11 5.03
N GLN A 192 -1.13 -13.19 3.84
CA GLN A 192 -0.51 -13.66 2.62
C GLN A 192 0.38 -12.59 1.98
N ALA A 193 1.64 -12.93 1.69
CA ALA A 193 2.48 -12.12 0.81
C ALA A 193 1.99 -12.20 -0.65
N GLY A 194 1.32 -11.15 -1.12
CA GLY A 194 0.76 -11.07 -2.47
C GLY A 194 1.82 -10.83 -3.56
N ASP A 195 1.52 -11.24 -4.80
CA ASP A 195 2.35 -10.94 -5.96
C ASP A 195 2.05 -9.53 -6.48
N SER A 196 3.05 -8.66 -6.41
CA SER A 196 2.95 -7.26 -6.82
C SER A 196 3.42 -7.03 -8.26
N ARG A 197 3.74 -8.09 -9.03
CA ARG A 197 4.18 -7.93 -10.42
C ARG A 197 3.01 -7.61 -11.35
N ASP A 198 3.32 -7.11 -12.54
CA ASP A 198 2.32 -6.97 -13.59
C ASP A 198 2.05 -8.30 -14.33
N SER A 199 1.13 -8.27 -15.29
CA SER A 199 0.76 -9.43 -16.11
C SER A 199 1.91 -10.00 -16.95
N LEU A 200 3.02 -9.26 -17.10
CA LEU A 200 4.23 -9.69 -17.80
C LEU A 200 5.32 -10.18 -16.82
N GLY A 201 5.02 -10.22 -15.52
CA GLY A 201 5.96 -10.61 -14.47
C GLY A 201 7.01 -9.56 -14.14
N ARG A 202 6.80 -8.27 -14.50
CA ARG A 202 7.71 -7.16 -14.17
C ARG A 202 7.41 -6.59 -12.80
N GLY A 203 8.45 -6.15 -12.09
CA GLY A 203 8.31 -5.59 -10.74
C GLY A 203 7.54 -4.27 -10.70
N ARG A 204 6.90 -3.98 -9.56
CA ARG A 204 6.25 -2.67 -9.29
C ARG A 204 6.86 -1.92 -8.10
N PHE A 205 7.37 -2.62 -7.11
CA PHE A 205 8.01 -2.02 -5.93
C PHE A 205 9.51 -2.25 -6.03
N PHE A 206 10.29 -1.20 -5.84
CA PHE A 206 11.73 -1.24 -6.08
C PHE A 206 12.54 -0.75 -4.88
N PRO A 207 13.50 -1.54 -4.37
CA PRO A 207 14.29 -1.20 -3.18
C PRO A 207 15.45 -0.24 -3.48
N PHE A 208 15.56 0.25 -4.72
CA PHE A 208 16.57 1.21 -5.16
C PHE A 208 15.94 2.31 -6.01
N ILE A 209 16.72 3.37 -6.24
CA ILE A 209 16.38 4.51 -7.10
C ILE A 209 16.12 4.04 -8.54
N PRO A 210 15.25 4.70 -9.34
CA PRO A 210 14.91 4.23 -10.68
C PRO A 210 16.13 3.96 -11.58
N GLU A 211 17.15 4.83 -11.51
CA GLU A 211 18.39 4.70 -12.29
C GLU A 211 19.05 3.32 -12.13
N HIS A 212 19.07 2.77 -10.92
CA HIS A 212 19.72 1.49 -10.66
C HIS A 212 19.02 0.31 -11.34
N HIS A 213 17.71 0.41 -11.56
CA HIS A 213 16.92 -0.62 -12.24
C HIS A 213 16.90 -0.43 -13.76
N LEU A 214 16.95 0.81 -14.22
CA LEU A 214 16.85 1.17 -15.64
C LEU A 214 18.18 1.13 -16.38
N VAL A 215 19.29 1.39 -15.70
CA VAL A 215 20.63 1.49 -16.30
C VAL A 215 21.47 0.26 -15.90
N PRO A 216 21.89 -0.58 -16.87
CA PRO A 216 22.80 -1.69 -16.59
C PRO A 216 24.10 -1.23 -15.92
N GLY A 217 24.57 -2.01 -14.93
CA GLY A 217 25.86 -1.78 -14.26
C GLY A 217 25.76 -1.28 -12.81
N HIS A 218 24.64 -0.66 -12.40
CA HIS A 218 24.46 -0.23 -11.02
C HIS A 218 24.20 -1.40 -10.06
N ILE A 219 23.33 -2.34 -10.45
CA ILE A 219 23.11 -3.59 -9.72
C ILE A 219 24.02 -4.66 -10.35
N GLY A 220 25.26 -4.72 -9.87
CA GLY A 220 26.25 -5.70 -10.34
C GLY A 220 25.81 -7.16 -10.11
N PRO A 221 26.41 -8.13 -10.82
CA PRO A 221 26.00 -9.54 -10.76
C PRO A 221 26.18 -10.18 -9.37
N ASN A 222 27.11 -9.67 -8.55
CA ASN A 222 27.39 -10.16 -7.19
C ASN A 222 26.67 -9.33 -6.11
N ASN A 223 25.66 -8.53 -6.48
CA ASN A 223 24.90 -7.74 -5.52
C ASN A 223 23.95 -8.65 -4.73
N TRP A 224 23.88 -8.44 -3.41
CA TRP A 224 22.97 -9.17 -2.49
C TRP A 224 21.51 -9.19 -2.95
N TYR A 225 21.09 -8.18 -3.73
CA TYR A 225 19.74 -8.07 -4.27
C TYR A 225 19.30 -9.33 -5.00
N TRP A 226 20.20 -9.95 -5.78
CA TRP A 226 19.88 -11.15 -6.56
C TRP A 226 19.61 -12.38 -5.67
N ASP A 227 20.30 -12.46 -4.55
CA ASP A 227 20.10 -13.53 -3.56
C ASP A 227 18.79 -13.32 -2.79
N TRP A 228 18.40 -12.06 -2.58
CA TRP A 228 17.27 -11.72 -1.71
C TRP A 228 15.94 -11.63 -2.47
N ILE A 229 15.93 -11.21 -3.73
CA ILE A 229 14.70 -11.03 -4.50
C ILE A 229 13.94 -12.34 -4.66
N TYR A 230 12.64 -12.30 -4.36
CA TYR A 230 11.78 -13.48 -4.42
C TYR A 230 11.53 -13.92 -5.86
N TYR A 231 11.15 -12.98 -6.71
CA TYR A 231 10.88 -13.21 -8.13
C TYR A 231 12.10 -12.86 -8.99
N PRO A 232 12.36 -13.58 -10.09
CA PRO A 232 13.40 -13.19 -11.04
C PRO A 232 13.20 -11.75 -11.52
N ALA A 233 14.23 -10.92 -11.38
CA ALA A 233 14.24 -9.53 -11.79
C ALA A 233 15.21 -9.31 -12.96
N LYS A 234 14.96 -8.27 -13.76
CA LYS A 234 15.82 -7.83 -14.86
C LYS A 234 16.29 -6.40 -14.60
N VAL A 235 17.44 -6.02 -15.17
CA VAL A 235 17.90 -4.62 -15.25
C VAL A 235 17.75 -4.14 -16.69
N GLY A 236 17.51 -2.84 -16.88
CA GLY A 236 17.28 -2.22 -18.18
C GLY A 236 15.84 -1.74 -18.35
N LEU A 237 15.49 -1.19 -19.51
CA LEU A 237 14.14 -0.69 -19.79
C LEU A 237 13.02 -1.74 -19.63
N GLY A 238 13.37 -3.04 -19.69
CA GLY A 238 12.44 -4.14 -19.45
C GLY A 238 12.33 -4.61 -17.99
N CYS A 239 13.03 -3.97 -17.03
CA CYS A 239 12.99 -4.32 -15.60
C CYS A 239 11.60 -4.17 -15.00
N CYS A 240 10.92 -3.12 -15.44
CA CYS A 240 9.97 -2.43 -14.61
C CYS A 240 8.62 -2.39 -15.31
N SER A 241 7.57 -2.62 -14.51
CA SER A 241 6.20 -2.48 -14.99
C SER A 241 5.96 -1.04 -15.44
N ASP A 242 5.21 -0.88 -16.54
CA ASP A 242 4.76 0.45 -17.01
C ASP A 242 3.83 1.12 -15.98
N THR A 243 3.34 0.33 -15.03
CA THR A 243 2.56 0.76 -13.88
C THR A 243 3.32 0.48 -12.57
N ALA A 244 4.62 0.80 -12.55
CA ALA A 244 5.46 0.74 -11.35
C ALA A 244 4.86 1.59 -10.22
N VAL A 245 5.00 1.13 -8.99
CA VAL A 245 4.37 1.71 -7.80
C VAL A 245 5.35 2.56 -7.00
N SER A 246 6.56 2.07 -6.73
CA SER A 246 7.46 2.80 -5.84
C SER A 246 8.93 2.55 -6.10
N PHE A 247 9.73 3.55 -5.74
CA PHE A 247 11.19 3.49 -5.76
C PHE A 247 11.75 4.09 -4.48
N HIS A 248 12.76 3.43 -3.93
CA HIS A 248 13.45 3.83 -2.70
C HIS A 248 14.72 4.65 -3.00
N TYR A 249 15.33 5.26 -1.97
CA TYR A 249 16.52 6.12 -2.10
C TYR A 249 16.33 7.27 -3.10
N VAL A 250 15.13 7.83 -3.19
CA VAL A 250 14.82 8.96 -4.07
C VAL A 250 15.07 10.26 -3.31
N PRO A 251 16.13 11.02 -3.64
CA PRO A 251 16.40 12.31 -2.98
C PRO A 251 15.37 13.38 -3.40
N PRO A 252 15.22 14.47 -2.62
CA PRO A 252 14.23 15.53 -2.90
C PRO A 252 14.25 16.07 -4.33
N ASN A 253 15.42 16.38 -4.89
CA ASN A 253 15.54 16.87 -6.27
C ASN A 253 14.99 15.84 -7.27
N LYS A 254 15.28 14.55 -7.06
CA LYS A 254 14.73 13.47 -7.90
C LYS A 254 13.22 13.32 -7.72
N MET A 255 12.66 13.56 -6.53
CA MET A 255 11.20 13.57 -6.34
C MET A 255 10.53 14.62 -7.23
N TYR A 256 11.10 15.82 -7.35
CA TYR A 256 10.57 16.85 -8.25
C TYR A 256 10.79 16.55 -9.73
N GLU A 257 11.92 15.92 -10.10
CA GLU A 257 12.12 15.42 -11.47
C GLU A 257 11.08 14.38 -11.86
N LEU A 258 10.84 13.38 -10.99
CA LEU A 258 9.80 12.37 -11.19
C LEU A 258 8.43 13.01 -11.26
N GLU A 259 8.13 13.94 -10.36
CA GLU A 259 6.87 14.67 -10.36
C GLU A 259 6.66 15.41 -11.69
N TYR A 260 7.69 16.08 -12.23
CA TYR A 260 7.65 16.75 -13.53
C TYR A 260 7.41 15.76 -14.67
N PHE A 261 8.21 14.69 -14.75
CA PHE A 261 8.14 13.72 -15.84
C PHE A 261 6.89 12.86 -15.84
N LEU A 262 6.28 12.60 -14.67
CA LEU A 262 5.11 11.75 -14.55
C LEU A 262 3.79 12.52 -14.69
N TYR A 263 3.75 13.80 -14.30
CA TYR A 263 2.46 14.52 -14.18
C TYR A 263 2.39 15.84 -14.95
N TYR A 264 3.49 16.35 -15.50
CA TYR A 264 3.50 17.64 -16.20
C TYR A 264 4.04 17.55 -17.61
N LEU A 265 5.12 16.79 -17.84
CA LEU A 265 5.71 16.63 -19.16
C LEU A 265 4.91 15.66 -20.03
N HIS A 266 4.38 16.15 -21.15
CA HIS A 266 3.66 15.34 -22.12
C HIS A 266 4.27 15.50 -23.51
N PRO A 267 4.82 14.43 -24.12
CA PRO A 267 5.21 14.48 -25.52
C PRO A 267 3.96 14.64 -26.40
N TYR A 268 3.93 15.69 -27.22
CA TYR A 268 2.81 15.98 -28.10
C TYR A 268 2.53 14.81 -29.05
N GLY A 269 1.25 14.40 -29.13
CA GLY A 269 0.79 13.34 -30.03
C GLY A 269 0.84 11.91 -29.46
N ILE A 270 1.35 11.71 -28.23
CA ILE A 270 1.31 10.41 -27.55
C ILE A 270 0.16 10.42 -26.55
N ASN A 271 -0.82 9.53 -26.75
CA ASN A 271 -1.96 9.34 -25.84
C ASN A 271 -1.95 7.90 -25.31
N HIS A 272 -1.83 7.74 -24.00
CA HIS A 272 -1.94 6.44 -23.34
C HIS A 272 -3.42 6.14 -23.06
N ARG A 273 -4.16 5.68 -24.08
CA ARG A 273 -5.59 5.34 -23.98
C ARG A 273 -5.86 3.85 -23.82
N ASP A 274 -4.84 3.02 -23.84
CA ASP A 274 -5.02 1.58 -23.70
C ASP A 274 -5.52 1.26 -22.29
N SER A 275 -6.56 0.42 -22.23
CA SER A 275 -6.97 -0.20 -20.98
C SER A 275 -5.80 -1.03 -20.47
N PHE A 276 -5.21 -0.62 -19.34
CA PHE A 276 -4.12 -1.36 -18.72
C PHE A 276 -4.53 -2.84 -18.49
N PRO A 277 -3.61 -3.81 -18.69
CA PRO A 277 -3.93 -5.22 -18.60
C PRO A 277 -4.26 -5.60 -17.16
N PRO A 278 -5.31 -6.41 -16.91
CA PRO A 278 -5.85 -6.64 -15.58
C PRO A 278 -4.74 -7.08 -14.61
N PRO A 279 -4.72 -6.54 -13.38
CA PRO A 279 -3.76 -6.92 -12.35
C PRO A 279 -3.82 -8.43 -12.06
N LEU A 280 -2.69 -9.01 -11.67
CA LEU A 280 -2.62 -10.44 -11.35
C LEU A 280 -3.59 -10.78 -10.21
N PRO A 281 -4.30 -11.92 -10.28
CA PRO A 281 -5.08 -12.40 -9.15
C PRO A 281 -4.16 -12.76 -7.98
N PRO A 282 -4.67 -12.75 -6.73
CA PRO A 282 -3.91 -13.22 -5.56
C PRO A 282 -3.38 -14.63 -5.80
N ASP A 283 -2.10 -14.88 -5.52
CA ASP A 283 -1.54 -16.23 -5.56
C ASP A 283 -2.01 -17.07 -4.36
N THR A 284 -3.23 -17.59 -4.45
CA THR A 284 -3.83 -18.39 -3.37
C THR A 284 -3.19 -19.77 -3.20
N SER A 285 -2.29 -20.19 -4.10
CA SER A 285 -1.67 -21.52 -4.04
C SER A 285 -0.77 -21.72 -2.82
N SER A 286 -0.23 -20.62 -2.29
CA SER A 286 0.67 -20.60 -1.12
C SER A 286 -0.07 -20.50 0.21
N ILE A 287 -1.41 -20.44 0.22
CA ILE A 287 -2.21 -20.30 1.43
C ILE A 287 -2.75 -21.66 1.86
N PRO A 288 -2.61 -22.06 3.14
CA PRO A 288 -3.30 -23.24 3.67
C PRO A 288 -4.81 -23.14 3.44
N HIS A 289 -5.42 -24.19 2.87
CA HIS A 289 -6.86 -24.23 2.55
C HIS A 289 -7.77 -23.79 3.70
N GLN A 290 -7.42 -24.13 4.94
CA GLN A 290 -8.18 -23.75 6.14
C GLN A 290 -8.29 -22.23 6.33
N VAL A 291 -7.27 -21.46 5.94
CA VAL A 291 -7.29 -19.99 6.03
C VAL A 291 -8.24 -19.42 4.97
N ILE A 292 -8.23 -20.01 3.76
CA ILE A 292 -9.15 -19.65 2.68
C ILE A 292 -10.60 -19.98 3.08
N GLU A 293 -10.84 -21.15 3.67
CA GLU A 293 -12.17 -21.57 4.13
C GLU A 293 -12.70 -20.70 5.27
N ASN A 294 -11.86 -20.35 6.25
CA ASN A 294 -12.22 -19.44 7.34
C ASN A 294 -12.55 -18.02 6.83
N TYR A 295 -11.86 -17.58 5.78
CA TYR A 295 -12.18 -16.32 5.10
C TYR A 295 -13.54 -16.41 4.38
N ASN A 296 -13.77 -17.45 3.58
CA ASN A 296 -15.02 -17.61 2.83
C ASN A 296 -16.26 -17.77 3.73
N THR A 297 -16.11 -18.48 4.86
CA THR A 297 -17.18 -18.64 5.87
C THR A 297 -17.46 -17.34 6.62
N SER A 298 -16.42 -16.61 7.04
CA SER A 298 -16.60 -15.30 7.70
C SER A 298 -17.17 -14.22 6.76
N PHE A 299 -16.83 -14.27 5.47
CA PHE A 299 -17.41 -13.41 4.44
C PHE A 299 -18.90 -13.73 4.19
N SER A 300 -19.25 -15.02 4.06
CA SER A 300 -20.64 -15.46 3.90
C SER A 300 -21.49 -15.12 5.13
N ALA A 301 -20.94 -15.28 6.34
CA ALA A 301 -21.63 -14.94 7.58
C ALA A 301 -21.87 -13.44 7.76
N LYS A 302 -20.98 -12.57 7.23
CA LYS A 302 -21.17 -11.12 7.23
C LYS A 302 -22.26 -10.67 6.24
N ASN A 303 -22.38 -11.33 5.09
CA ASN A 303 -23.44 -11.04 4.11
C ASN A 303 -24.82 -11.55 4.55
N LEU A 304 -24.87 -12.65 5.31
CA LEU A 304 -26.12 -13.16 5.90
C LEU A 304 -26.65 -12.28 7.04
N LYS A 305 -25.78 -11.57 7.79
CA LYS A 305 -26.22 -10.66 8.86
C LYS A 305 -26.65 -9.27 8.37
N GLY A 306 -26.43 -8.95 7.09
CA GLY A 306 -26.82 -7.66 6.49
C GLY A 306 -28.20 -7.63 5.85
N THR A 307 -28.94 -8.76 5.85
CA THR A 307 -30.21 -8.89 5.11
C THR A 307 -31.47 -8.99 5.99
N ASP A 308 -31.35 -8.91 7.32
CA ASP A 308 -32.48 -9.13 8.25
C ASP A 308 -32.98 -7.86 8.98
N VAL A 309 -32.98 -6.69 8.33
CA VAL A 309 -33.69 -5.50 8.85
C VAL A 309 -34.42 -4.76 7.72
N GLU A 310 -35.46 -5.36 7.15
CA GLU A 310 -36.55 -4.64 6.48
C GLU A 310 -37.71 -5.59 6.13
N SER A 311 -38.56 -5.91 7.10
CA SER A 311 -39.93 -6.40 6.82
C SER A 311 -40.84 -6.38 8.06
N LYS A 312 -40.93 -5.25 8.76
CA LYS A 312 -42.04 -5.00 9.70
C LYS A 312 -42.41 -3.52 9.73
N GLN A 313 -43.22 -3.09 8.76
CA GLN A 313 -44.34 -2.15 8.96
C GLN A 313 -44.99 -1.81 7.62
N GLN A 314 -46.20 -2.34 7.39
CA GLN A 314 -47.33 -1.55 6.91
C GLN A 314 -48.60 -2.39 7.08
N SER A 315 -49.32 -2.09 8.16
CA SER A 315 -50.69 -2.47 8.40
C SER A 315 -51.62 -1.42 7.80
N GLU A 316 -52.68 -1.91 7.17
CA GLU A 316 -54.00 -1.29 7.04
C GLU A 316 -54.15 -0.08 6.10
N ASP A 317 -54.81 -0.32 4.96
CA ASP A 317 -55.98 0.46 4.60
C ASP A 317 -57.06 -0.40 3.93
N LYS A 318 -58.28 -0.30 4.48
CA LYS A 318 -59.51 -0.99 4.09
C LYS A 318 -60.22 -0.17 3.01
N ILE A 319 -60.63 -0.77 1.88
CA ILE A 319 -61.91 -0.44 1.19
C ILE A 319 -62.51 -1.70 0.55
N ASN A 320 -63.82 -1.86 0.80
CA ASN A 320 -64.72 -3.00 0.52
C ASN A 320 -65.13 -3.17 -0.97
N PRO A 321 -65.76 -4.30 -1.34
CA PRO A 321 -66.08 -4.69 -2.71
C PRO A 321 -67.45 -4.18 -3.18
N ILE A 322 -67.59 -3.98 -4.50
CA ILE A 322 -68.89 -3.87 -5.18
C ILE A 322 -69.00 -5.02 -6.20
N THR A 323 -70.13 -5.72 -6.11
CA THR A 323 -70.59 -6.87 -6.90
C THR A 323 -71.34 -6.46 -8.17
N ARG A 324 -71.51 -7.45 -9.08
CA ARG A 324 -72.36 -7.55 -10.30
C ARG A 324 -71.62 -7.19 -11.60
N ARG A 325 -71.54 -8.04 -12.62
CA ARG A 325 -72.40 -9.12 -13.12
C ARG A 325 -71.60 -10.35 -13.52
#